data_AF-A0A960BXI1-F1
#
_entry.id   AF-A0A960BXI1-F1
#
_cell.length_a   1.000
_cell.length_b   1.000
_cell.length_c   1.000
_cell.angle_alpha   90.00
_cell.angle_beta   90.00
_cell.angle_gamma   90.00
#
_symmetry.space_group_name_H-M   'P 1'
#
loop_
_entity.id
_entity.type
_entity.pdbx_description
1 polymer ?
#
loop_
_entity_poly.entity_id
_entity_poly.type
_entity_poly.pdbx_seq_one_letter_code
_entity_poly.pdbx_strand_id
1 'polypeptide(L)'
;MSAVVFHVCPECAYALLNHDFSAFDGVEAIDMQDTDTDYARVQAFAESTGFLADAGRAPKSGYWTCESCEQVQIGSAYALEAVR
;
A
#
# COMPACT_ATOMS: atom_id res chain seq x y z
N MET A 1 -6.08 -22.92 -6.07
CA MET A 1 -5.35 -22.05 -5.13
C MET A 1 -6.23 -20.84 -4.89
N SER A 2 -6.46 -20.44 -3.63
CA SER A 2 -7.22 -19.21 -3.37
C SER A 2 -6.36 -18.01 -3.76
N ALA A 3 -6.96 -17.03 -4.44
CA ALA A 3 -6.35 -15.74 -4.70
C ALA A 3 -5.96 -15.08 -3.37
N VAL A 4 -4.77 -14.49 -3.32
CA VAL A 4 -4.33 -13.69 -2.16
C VAL A 4 -4.70 -12.25 -2.46
N VAL A 5 -5.53 -11.64 -1.61
CA VAL A 5 -5.98 -10.25 -1.77
C VAL A 5 -5.46 -9.43 -0.60
N PHE A 6 -4.75 -8.36 -0.92
CA PHE A 6 -4.19 -7.42 0.04
C PHE A 6 -5.04 -6.15 0.10
N HIS A 7 -5.19 -5.59 1.30
CA HIS A 7 -5.93 -4.34 1.52
C HIS A 7 -4.96 -3.20 1.82
N VAL A 8 -4.89 -2.24 0.91
CA VAL A 8 -3.93 -1.14 0.99
C VAL A 8 -4.62 0.22 0.92
N CYS A 9 -3.96 1.23 1.50
CA CYS A 9 -4.42 2.60 1.46
C CYS A 9 -4.33 3.17 0.03
N PRO A 10 -5.00 4.29 -0.27
CA PRO A 10 -4.94 4.92 -1.59
C PRO A 10 -3.52 5.20 -2.10
N GLU A 11 -2.66 5.70 -1.22
CA GLU A 11 -1.30 6.08 -1.54
C GLU A 11 -0.47 4.86 -1.97
N CYS A 12 -0.51 3.78 -1.18
CA CYS A 12 0.15 2.53 -1.53
C CYS A 12 -0.45 1.89 -2.80
N ALA A 13 -1.78 1.95 -2.99
CA ALA A 13 -2.41 1.41 -4.18
C ALA A 13 -1.89 2.08 -5.45
N TYR A 14 -1.81 3.41 -5.48
CA TYR A 14 -1.32 4.14 -6.64
C TYR A 14 0.15 3.84 -6.92
N ALA A 15 0.98 3.72 -5.90
CA ALA A 15 2.38 3.41 -6.07
C ALA A 15 2.61 1.97 -6.57
N LEU A 16 1.94 1.00 -5.95
CA LEU A 16 2.05 -0.42 -6.31
C LEU A 16 1.50 -0.70 -7.72
N LEU A 17 0.37 -0.09 -8.10
CA LEU A 17 -0.24 -0.31 -9.42
C LEU A 17 0.56 0.34 -10.56
N ASN A 18 1.16 1.51 -10.31
CA ASN A 18 1.94 2.21 -11.33
C ASN A 18 3.43 1.85 -11.30
N HIS A 19 3.88 1.05 -10.32
CA HIS A 19 5.30 0.88 -10.00
C HIS A 19 6.04 2.23 -9.85
N ASP A 20 5.31 3.24 -9.39
CA ASP A 20 5.80 4.61 -9.25
C ASP A 20 5.89 4.97 -7.77
N PHE A 21 7.12 4.93 -7.29
CA PHE A 21 7.47 5.23 -5.91
C PHE A 21 8.01 6.65 -5.73
N SER A 22 7.97 7.47 -6.80
CA SER A 22 8.56 8.81 -6.81
C SER A 22 7.92 9.77 -5.81
N ALA A 23 6.65 9.54 -5.45
CA ALA A 23 5.97 10.29 -4.38
C ALA A 23 6.63 10.09 -2.99
N PHE A 24 7.48 9.07 -2.87
CA PHE A 24 8.23 8.73 -1.66
C PHE A 24 9.75 8.87 -1.84
N ASP A 25 10.26 9.02 -3.08
CA ASP A 25 11.66 9.36 -3.33
C ASP A 25 11.94 10.81 -2.90
N GLY A 26 12.70 10.99 -1.80
CA GLY A 26 13.16 12.31 -1.36
C GLY A 26 12.88 12.67 0.10
N VAL A 27 12.33 11.77 0.91
CA VAL A 27 12.06 12.03 2.35
C VAL A 27 13.31 12.02 3.25
N GLU A 28 14.52 11.95 2.69
CA GLU A 28 15.76 12.07 3.48
C GLU A 28 16.08 13.52 3.94
N ALA A 29 15.30 14.56 3.64
CA ALA A 29 15.81 15.93 3.84
C ALA A 29 14.83 17.07 4.16
N ILE A 30 13.61 16.84 4.65
CA ILE A 30 12.80 17.96 5.18
C ILE A 30 12.18 17.56 6.52
N ASP A 31 12.50 18.37 7.53
CA ASP A 31 12.15 18.34 8.95
C ASP A 31 10.63 18.47 9.24
N MET A 32 9.79 17.88 8.39
CA MET A 32 8.36 17.67 8.60
C MET A 32 8.08 16.18 8.42
N GLN A 33 8.48 15.43 9.44
CA GLN A 33 8.20 14.02 9.66
C GLN A 33 6.69 13.74 9.58
N ASP A 34 6.21 13.37 8.40
CA ASP A 34 5.20 12.31 8.31
C ASP A 34 5.98 10.98 8.31
N THR A 35 6.54 10.62 9.48
CA THR A 35 7.35 9.41 9.71
C THR A 35 6.55 8.12 9.61
N ASP A 36 5.27 8.24 9.30
CA ASP A 36 4.30 7.18 9.46
C ASP A 36 4.23 6.32 8.20
N THR A 37 4.36 6.88 7.00
CA THR A 37 4.44 6.05 5.78
C THR A 37 5.86 5.51 5.59
N ASP A 38 6.13 4.35 6.18
CA ASP A 38 7.43 3.67 6.11
C ASP A 38 7.68 3.11 4.69
N TYR A 39 8.31 3.93 3.86
CA TYR A 39 8.60 3.64 2.45
C TYR A 39 9.34 2.32 2.23
N ALA A 40 10.28 1.99 3.12
CA ALA A 40 11.02 0.74 3.05
C ALA A 40 10.08 -0.48 3.17
N ARG A 41 8.96 -0.34 3.89
CA ARG A 41 7.94 -1.40 3.98
C ARG A 41 7.14 -1.54 2.71
N VAL A 42 6.76 -0.43 2.07
CA VAL A 42 6.01 -0.48 0.80
C VAL A 42 6.84 -1.16 -0.29
N GLN A 43 8.12 -0.83 -0.37
CA GLN A 43 9.04 -1.46 -1.32
C GLN A 43 9.26 -2.95 -1.00
N ALA A 44 9.56 -3.29 0.26
CA ALA A 44 9.69 -4.69 0.68
C ALA A 44 8.42 -5.51 0.44
N PHE A 45 7.25 -4.89 0.64
CA PHE A 45 5.96 -5.49 0.33
C PHE A 45 5.82 -5.79 -1.17
N ALA A 46 6.13 -4.82 -2.04
CA ALA A 46 6.09 -5.00 -3.50
C ALA A 46 7.01 -6.16 -3.95
N GLU A 47 8.24 -6.20 -3.44
CA GLU A 47 9.21 -7.27 -3.73
C GLU A 47 8.75 -8.65 -3.25
N SER A 48 8.06 -8.71 -2.10
CA SER A 48 7.57 -9.97 -1.52
C SER A 48 6.31 -10.52 -2.19
N THR A 49 5.49 -9.65 -2.77
CA THR A 49 4.16 -10.02 -3.31
C THR A 49 4.16 -10.29 -4.80
N GLY A 50 5.12 -9.73 -5.55
CA GLY A 50 5.24 -9.91 -6.99
C GLY A 50 4.24 -9.05 -7.75
N PHE A 51 3.61 -9.60 -8.79
CA PHE A 51 2.65 -8.85 -9.60
C PHE A 51 1.30 -8.72 -8.88
N LEU A 52 0.81 -7.48 -8.79
CA LEU A 52 -0.48 -7.15 -8.20
C LEU A 52 -1.43 -6.62 -9.27
N ALA A 53 -2.68 -7.04 -9.24
CA ALA A 53 -3.77 -6.53 -10.06
C ALA A 53 -4.80 -5.80 -9.20
N ASP A 54 -5.41 -4.74 -9.75
CA ASP A 54 -6.53 -4.05 -9.10
C ASP A 54 -7.77 -4.96 -9.08
N ALA A 55 -8.23 -5.32 -7.88
CA ALA A 55 -9.44 -6.09 -7.63
C ALA A 55 -10.60 -5.21 -7.11
N GLY A 56 -10.44 -3.89 -7.16
CA GLY A 56 -11.45 -2.90 -6.81
C GLY A 56 -11.35 -2.41 -5.37
N ARG A 57 -12.50 -2.19 -4.74
CA ARG A 57 -12.61 -1.57 -3.41
C ARG A 57 -13.28 -2.52 -2.41
N ALA A 58 -12.71 -2.59 -1.21
CA ALA A 58 -13.27 -3.33 -0.10
C ALA A 58 -13.75 -2.36 1.00
N PRO A 59 -15.04 -2.34 1.37
CA PRO A 59 -15.48 -1.53 2.50
C PRO A 59 -14.86 -2.07 3.80
N LYS A 60 -14.21 -1.21 4.56
CA LYS A 60 -13.75 -1.52 5.93
C LYS A 60 -14.53 -0.61 6.89
N SER A 61 -15.10 -1.23 7.93
CA SER A 61 -15.80 -0.49 8.98
C SER A 61 -14.80 -0.02 10.04
N GLY A 62 -14.78 1.28 10.34
CA GLY A 62 -13.91 1.85 11.37
C GLY A 62 -12.45 1.96 10.92
N TYR A 63 -11.54 1.91 11.89
CA TYR A 63 -10.11 1.98 11.65
C TYR A 63 -9.55 0.62 11.24
N TRP A 64 -8.62 0.62 10.30
CA TRP A 64 -7.93 -0.58 9.81
C TRP A 64 -6.48 -0.24 9.46
N THR A 65 -5.63 -1.26 9.35
CA THR A 65 -4.20 -1.07 9.07
C THR A 65 -3.89 -1.45 7.64
N CYS A 66 -3.19 -0.56 6.92
CA CYS A 66 -2.70 -0.84 5.57
C CYS A 66 -1.72 -2.01 5.57
N GLU A 67 -1.93 -3.02 4.73
CA GLU A 67 -1.08 -4.20 4.67
C GLU A 67 0.30 -3.92 4.04
N SER A 68 0.48 -2.75 3.42
CA SER A 68 1.73 -2.34 2.75
C SER A 68 2.59 -1.38 3.59
N CYS A 69 2.01 -0.32 4.14
CA CYS A 69 2.74 0.68 4.94
C CYS A 69 2.43 0.66 6.44
N GLU A 70 1.55 -0.24 6.89
CA GLU A 70 1.11 -0.36 8.29
C GLU A 70 0.44 0.88 8.90
N GLN A 71 0.11 1.87 8.06
CA GLN A 71 -0.62 3.05 8.51
C GLN A 71 -2.08 2.75 8.84
N VAL A 72 -2.58 3.42 9.89
CA VAL A 72 -3.99 3.34 10.28
C VAL A 72 -4.81 4.21 9.34
N GLN A 73 -5.81 3.60 8.74
CA GLN A 73 -6.72 4.16 7.76
C GLN A 73 -8.16 4.09 8.26
N ILE A 74 -9.04 4.88 7.66
CA ILE A 74 -10.48 4.86 7.92
C ILE A 74 -11.25 4.83 6.60
N GLY A 75 -12.36 4.09 6.55
CA GLY A 75 -13.18 3.96 5.34
C GLY A 75 -12.72 2.81 4.45
N SER A 76 -12.87 2.92 3.14
CA SER A 76 -12.66 1.79 2.21
C SER A 76 -11.18 1.57 1.84
N ALA A 77 -10.79 0.31 1.70
CA ALA A 77 -9.47 -0.09 1.19
C ALA A 77 -9.49 -0.30 -0.32
N TYR A 78 -8.33 -0.15 -0.97
CA TYR A 78 -8.07 -0.78 -2.27
C TYR A 78 -7.76 -2.25 -2.05
N ALA A 79 -8.36 -3.12 -2.85
CA ALA A 79 -8.10 -4.56 -2.86
C ALA A 79 -7.16 -4.88 -4.03
N LEU A 80 -5.97 -5.40 -3.73
CA LEU A 80 -4.98 -5.80 -4.73
C LEU A 80 -4.84 -7.33 -4.72
N GLU A 81 -5.04 -7.97 -5.86
CA GLU A 81 -4.92 -9.42 -6.01
C GLU A 81 -3.53 -9.81 -6.50
N ALA A 82 -2.89 -10.75 -5.81
CA ALA A 82 -1.61 -11.31 -6.24
C ALA A 82 -1.78 -12.23 -7.44
N VAL A 83 -1.10 -11.91 -8.54
CA VAL A 83 -1.10 -12.68 -9.78
C VAL A 83 0.14 -13.58 -9.78
N ARG A 84 -0.05 -14.90 -9.85
CA ARG A 84 1.01 -15.92 -9.87
C ARG A 84 0.93 -16.77 -11.12
#